data_AF-A0A1Q3L6T2-F1
#
_entry.id   AF-A0A1Q3L6T2-F1
#
_cell.length_a   1.000
_cell.length_b   1.000
_cell.length_c   1.000
_cell.angle_alpha   90.00
_cell.angle_beta   90.00
_cell.angle_gamma   90.00
#
_symmetry.space_group_name_H-M   'P 1'
#
loop_
_entity.id
_entity.type
_entity.pdbx_description
1 polymer ?
#
loop_
_entity_poly.entity_id
_entity_poly.type
_entity_poly.pdbx_seq_one_letter_code
_entity_poly.pdbx_strand_id
1 'polypeptide(L)'
;MNKMTKYINNKSFQRIFYLIMFLLVNIISLKNFDSLKANSSIGIPYLYFWIIPSIILLYQVVFNNLLGWLLFYFFYFFYLVWLLYSIISGIIQDYDNFRIESYFMFFVIITFYVAFGYFVYLIKPMKRQ
;
A
#
# COMPACT_ATOMS: atom_id res chain seq x y z
N MET A 1 -20.10 -11.93 -16.09
CA MET A 1 -19.48 -11.05 -15.07
C MET A 1 -20.45 -10.85 -13.93
N ASN A 2 -20.06 -11.15 -12.68
CA ASN A 2 -20.95 -11.12 -11.53
C ASN A 2 -21.39 -9.67 -11.20
N LYS A 3 -22.57 -9.45 -10.61
CA LYS A 3 -23.07 -8.07 -10.31
C LYS A 3 -22.07 -7.27 -9.46
N MET A 4 -21.41 -7.95 -8.54
CA MET A 4 -20.38 -7.38 -7.65
C MET A 4 -19.14 -6.89 -8.42
N THR A 5 -18.61 -7.67 -9.37
CA THR A 5 -17.46 -7.26 -10.19
C THR A 5 -17.80 -6.10 -11.12
N LYS A 6 -19.05 -6.00 -11.59
CA LYS A 6 -19.52 -4.84 -12.37
C LYS A 6 -19.52 -3.54 -11.54
N TYR A 7 -19.86 -3.63 -10.25
CA TYR A 7 -19.85 -2.48 -9.35
C TYR A 7 -18.43 -2.02 -9.01
N ILE A 8 -17.56 -2.98 -8.69
CA ILE A 8 -16.14 -2.74 -8.36
C ILE A 8 -15.37 -2.14 -9.55
N ASN A 9 -15.71 -2.52 -10.78
CA ASN A 9 -15.12 -1.97 -12.00
C ASN A 9 -15.70 -0.62 -12.46
N ASN A 10 -16.58 -0.01 -11.66
CA ASN A 10 -17.11 1.31 -11.97
C ASN A 10 -16.04 2.39 -11.69
N LYS A 11 -15.77 3.24 -12.69
CA LYS A 11 -14.79 4.33 -12.56
C LYS A 11 -15.06 5.27 -11.39
N SER A 12 -16.33 5.57 -11.10
CA SER A 12 -16.71 6.42 -9.97
C SER A 12 -16.44 5.76 -8.63
N PHE A 13 -16.75 4.46 -8.52
CA PHE A 13 -16.44 3.68 -7.32
C PHE A 13 -14.93 3.63 -7.05
N GLN A 14 -14.13 3.34 -8.09
CA GLN A 14 -12.67 3.35 -8.02
C GLN A 14 -12.13 4.70 -7.54
N ARG A 15 -12.62 5.81 -8.09
CA ARG A 15 -12.22 7.17 -7.67
C ARG A 15 -12.57 7.47 -6.22
N ILE A 16 -13.76 7.09 -5.77
CA ILE A 16 -14.17 7.22 -4.37
C ILE A 16 -13.24 6.41 -3.47
N PHE A 17 -12.92 5.17 -3.87
CA PHE A 17 -11.98 4.32 -3.13
C PHE A 17 -10.59 4.97 -3.01
N TYR A 18 -10.03 5.52 -4.09
CA TYR A 18 -8.74 6.23 -4.03
C TYR A 18 -8.80 7.47 -3.17
N LEU A 19 -9.91 8.21 -3.20
CA LEU A 19 -10.11 9.39 -2.37
C LEU A 19 -10.13 9.02 -0.89
N ILE A 20 -10.85 7.96 -0.52
CA ILE A 20 -10.88 7.44 0.85
C ILE A 20 -9.47 7.03 1.28
N MET A 21 -8.75 6.28 0.45
CA MET A 21 -7.37 5.89 0.74
C MET A 21 -6.44 7.09 0.88
N PHE A 22 -6.57 8.10 0.02
CA PHE A 22 -5.81 9.34 0.10
C PHE A 22 -6.04 10.05 1.44
N LEU A 23 -7.31 10.18 1.85
CA LEU A 23 -7.66 10.81 3.12
C LEU A 23 -7.11 10.03 4.31
N LEU A 24 -7.23 8.69 4.31
CA LEU A 24 -6.69 7.84 5.36
C LEU A 24 -5.17 7.98 5.49
N VAL A 25 -4.44 7.88 4.37
CA VAL A 25 -2.97 8.03 4.36
C VAL A 25 -2.56 9.39 4.91
N ASN A 26 -3.22 10.48 4.50
CA ASN A 26 -2.90 11.82 4.97
C ASN A 26 -3.25 12.03 6.45
N ILE A 27 -4.41 11.57 6.92
CA ILE A 27 -4.80 11.68 8.34
C ILE A 27 -3.82 10.92 9.23
N ILE A 28 -3.46 9.68 8.86
CA ILE A 28 -2.52 8.86 9.63
C ILE A 28 -1.12 9.52 9.63
N SER A 29 -0.69 10.05 8.50
CA SER A 29 0.63 10.66 8.37
C SER A 29 0.73 11.98 9.15
N LEU A 30 -0.32 12.82 9.11
CA LEU A 30 -0.37 14.06 9.88
C LEU A 30 -0.37 13.81 11.40
N LYS A 31 -1.05 12.74 11.86
CA LYS A 31 -1.00 12.34 13.28
C LYS A 31 0.40 11.91 13.73
N ASN A 32 1.24 11.45 12.80
CA ASN A 32 2.59 10.96 13.07
C ASN A 32 3.66 11.85 12.43
N PHE A 33 3.39 13.15 12.29
CA PHE A 33 4.22 14.07 11.50
C PHE A 33 5.69 14.13 11.95
N ASP A 34 5.95 14.08 13.25
CA ASP A 34 7.34 14.11 13.76
C ASP A 34 8.12 12.85 13.39
N SER A 35 7.44 11.69 13.32
CA SER A 35 8.05 10.44 12.85
C SER A 35 8.38 10.47 11.36
N LEU A 36 7.71 11.30 10.55
CA LEU A 36 8.01 11.44 9.12
C LEU A 36 9.36 12.11 8.84
N LYS A 37 9.90 12.84 9.81
CA LYS A 37 11.23 13.49 9.72
C LYS A 37 12.38 12.51 9.93
N ALA A 38 12.11 11.32 10.47
CA ALA A 38 13.12 10.29 10.65
C ALA A 38 13.49 9.61 9.32
N ASN A 39 14.65 8.96 9.30
CA ASN A 39 15.10 8.16 8.18
C ASN A 39 14.69 6.70 8.36
N SER A 40 14.30 6.07 7.26
CA SER A 40 14.09 4.62 7.21
C SER A 40 15.40 3.85 7.33
N SER A 41 15.30 2.53 7.52
CA SER A 41 16.44 1.60 7.52
C SER A 41 17.26 1.60 6.22
N ILE A 42 16.74 2.17 5.13
CA ILE A 42 17.41 2.30 3.82
C ILE A 42 17.95 3.74 3.63
N GLY A 43 17.91 4.59 4.66
CA GLY A 43 18.41 5.97 4.61
C GLY A 43 17.52 6.94 3.85
N ILE A 44 16.34 6.50 3.40
CA ILE A 44 15.34 7.35 2.74
C ILE A 44 14.44 7.97 3.82
N PRO A 45 14.21 9.29 3.84
CA PRO A 45 13.29 9.93 4.77
C PRO A 45 11.87 9.38 4.67
N TYR A 46 11.21 9.13 5.81
CA TYR A 46 9.83 8.64 5.85
C TYR A 46 8.82 9.59 5.19
N LEU A 47 9.18 10.87 5.07
CA LEU A 47 8.43 11.85 4.28
C LEU A 47 8.16 11.38 2.84
N TYR A 48 9.11 10.73 2.17
CA TYR A 48 8.91 10.23 0.80
C TYR A 48 7.95 9.04 0.74
N PHE A 49 7.97 8.20 1.78
CA PHE A 49 7.00 7.11 1.98
C PHE A 49 5.58 7.64 2.21
N TRP A 50 5.41 8.93 2.51
CA TRP A 50 4.10 9.59 2.56
C TRP A 50 3.76 10.35 1.26
N ILE A 51 4.71 11.12 0.70
CA ILE A 51 4.48 11.97 -0.47
C ILE A 51 4.17 11.13 -1.72
N ILE A 52 4.98 10.11 -2.00
CA ILE A 52 4.83 9.28 -3.21
C ILE A 52 3.45 8.60 -3.28
N PRO A 53 2.97 7.88 -2.24
CA PRO A 53 1.64 7.26 -2.32
C PRO A 53 0.53 8.31 -2.40
N SER A 54 0.69 9.45 -1.75
CA SER A 54 -0.29 10.55 -1.82
C SER A 54 -0.43 11.09 -3.25
N ILE A 55 0.69 11.29 -3.96
CA ILE A 55 0.68 11.74 -5.36
C ILE A 55 0.03 10.69 -6.26
N ILE A 56 0.37 9.40 -6.09
CA ILE A 56 -0.21 8.31 -6.90
C ILE A 56 -1.72 8.23 -6.68
N LEU A 57 -2.19 8.31 -5.42
CA LEU A 57 -3.61 8.28 -5.09
C LEU A 57 -4.35 9.49 -5.65
N LEU A 58 -3.79 10.70 -5.53
CA LEU A 58 -4.39 11.91 -6.08
C LEU A 58 -4.47 11.85 -7.61
N TYR A 59 -3.40 11.38 -8.26
CA TYR A 59 -3.40 11.14 -9.70
C TYR A 59 -4.51 10.14 -10.11
N GLN A 60 -4.72 9.09 -9.32
CA GLN A 60 -5.76 8.09 -9.58
C GLN A 60 -7.19 8.61 -9.34
N VAL A 61 -7.38 9.52 -8.38
CA VAL A 61 -8.66 10.23 -8.19
C VAL A 61 -9.02 11.03 -9.44
N VAL A 62 -8.05 11.74 -10.04
CA VAL A 62 -8.28 12.61 -11.21
C VAL A 62 -8.40 11.80 -12.50
N PHE A 63 -7.40 11.00 -12.84
CA PHE A 63 -7.28 10.40 -14.16
C PHE A 63 -7.83 8.97 -14.25
N ASN A 64 -7.70 8.17 -13.18
CA ASN A 64 -8.08 6.75 -13.14
C ASN A 64 -7.75 6.00 -14.45
N ASN A 65 -6.45 5.92 -14.77
CA ASN A 65 -5.96 5.37 -16.04
C ASN A 65 -4.87 4.31 -15.84
N LEU A 66 -4.54 3.60 -16.91
CA LEU A 66 -3.58 2.49 -16.86
C LEU A 66 -2.21 2.91 -16.29
N LEU A 67 -1.74 4.13 -16.58
CA LEU A 67 -0.46 4.62 -16.10
C LEU A 67 -0.45 4.81 -14.58
N GLY A 68 -1.50 5.41 -14.02
CA GLY A 68 -1.64 5.52 -12.56
C GLY A 68 -1.67 4.15 -11.89
N TRP A 69 -2.26 3.16 -12.58
CA TRP A 69 -2.33 1.80 -12.10
C TRP A 69 -0.98 1.10 -12.12
N LEU A 70 -0.19 1.30 -13.18
CA LEU A 70 1.18 0.83 -13.24
C LEU A 70 2.02 1.43 -12.09
N LEU A 71 1.92 2.75 -11.85
CA LEU A 71 2.60 3.40 -10.72
C LEU A 71 2.20 2.79 -9.37
N PHE A 72 0.90 2.52 -9.19
CA PHE A 72 0.39 1.87 -7.97
C PHE A 72 0.98 0.46 -7.79
N TYR A 73 1.07 -0.34 -8.87
CA TYR A 73 1.69 -1.67 -8.82
C TYR A 73 3.19 -1.62 -8.54
N PHE A 74 3.93 -0.69 -9.16
CA PHE A 74 5.35 -0.51 -8.88
C PHE A 74 5.57 -0.14 -7.41
N PHE A 75 4.75 0.76 -6.88
CA PHE A 75 4.81 1.16 -5.49
C PHE A 75 4.48 0.00 -4.54
N TYR A 76 3.43 -0.78 -4.84
CA TYR A 76 3.09 -1.99 -4.09
C TYR A 76 4.22 -3.04 -4.14
N PHE A 77 4.86 -3.24 -5.29
CA PHE A 77 5.98 -4.17 -5.38
C PHE A 77 7.19 -3.70 -4.56
N PHE A 78 7.51 -2.40 -4.64
CA PHE A 78 8.57 -1.80 -3.83
C PHE A 78 8.32 -2.01 -2.33
N TYR A 79 7.11 -1.74 -1.84
CA TYR A 79 6.75 -1.96 -0.44
C TYR A 79 6.78 -3.44 -0.05
N LEU A 80 6.42 -4.35 -0.96
CA LEU A 80 6.51 -5.78 -0.71
C LEU A 80 7.96 -6.21 -0.47
N VAL A 81 8.87 -5.78 -1.34
CA VAL A 81 10.30 -6.06 -1.20
C VAL A 81 10.84 -5.44 0.09
N TRP A 82 10.48 -4.20 0.39
CA TRP A 82 10.90 -3.52 1.62
C TRP A 82 10.37 -4.20 2.88
N LEU A 83 9.12 -4.65 2.87
CA LEU A 83 8.50 -5.38 3.96
C LEU A 83 9.23 -6.71 4.21
N LEU A 84 9.49 -7.48 3.15
CA LEU A 84 10.26 -8.71 3.24
C LEU A 84 11.67 -8.46 3.80
N TYR A 85 12.36 -7.44 3.30
CA TYR A 85 13.67 -7.05 3.82
C TYR A 85 13.62 -6.70 5.31
N SER A 86 12.64 -5.91 5.74
CA SER A 86 12.48 -5.48 7.13
C SER A 86 12.15 -6.65 8.07
N ILE A 87 11.36 -7.62 7.60
CA ILE A 87 11.08 -8.84 8.34
C ILE A 87 12.34 -9.68 8.50
N ILE A 88 13.08 -9.91 7.40
CA ILE A 88 14.32 -10.70 7.41
C ILE A 88 15.35 -10.04 8.33
N SER A 89 15.55 -8.72 8.23
CA SER A 89 16.49 -8.00 9.10
C SER A 89 16.09 -8.09 10.57
N GLY A 90 14.78 -7.99 10.86
CA GLY A 90 14.28 -8.14 12.23
C GLY A 90 14.54 -9.53 12.79
N ILE A 91 14.27 -10.58 12.01
CA ILE A 91 14.53 -11.98 12.42
C ILE A 91 16.03 -12.21 12.67
N ILE A 92 16.90 -11.64 11.84
CA ILE A 92 18.36 -11.79 12.00
C ILE A 92 18.86 -11.06 13.26
N GLN A 93 18.35 -9.85 13.54
CA GLN A 93 18.81 -9.05 14.67
C GLN A 93 18.32 -9.57 16.03
N ASP A 94 17.09 -10.08 16.09
CA ASP A 94 16.46 -10.50 17.34
C ASP A 94 16.27 -12.03 17.44
N TYR A 95 17.09 -12.81 16.74
CA TYR A 95 16.95 -14.27 16.62
C TYR A 95 16.73 -14.97 17.97
N ASP A 96 17.44 -14.54 19.01
CA ASP A 96 17.35 -15.12 20.37
C ASP A 96 16.11 -14.65 21.17
N ASN A 97 15.48 -13.53 20.78
CA ASN A 97 14.34 -12.91 21.47
C ASN A 97 13.00 -13.09 20.72
N PHE A 98 13.00 -13.81 19.59
CA PHE A 98 11.83 -13.95 18.74
C PHE A 98 10.77 -14.88 19.35
N ARG A 99 9.73 -14.28 19.94
CA ARG A 99 8.57 -14.99 20.50
C ARG A 99 7.61 -15.44 19.39
N ILE A 100 6.84 -16.48 19.67
CA ILE A 100 5.77 -17.00 18.79
C ILE A 100 4.77 -15.91 18.38
N GLU A 101 4.50 -14.95 19.27
CA GLU A 101 3.62 -13.81 19.01
C GLU A 101 4.14 -12.93 17.86
N SER A 102 5.46 -12.74 17.75
CA SER A 102 6.09 -11.97 16.67
C SER A 102 5.88 -12.66 15.33
N TYR A 103 6.05 -13.98 15.25
CA TYR A 103 5.77 -14.75 14.03
C TYR A 103 4.31 -14.66 13.60
N PHE A 104 3.38 -14.73 14.56
CA PHE A 104 1.95 -14.58 14.27
C PHE A 104 1.63 -13.18 13.74
N MET A 105 2.19 -12.12 14.34
CA MET A 105 2.02 -10.76 13.81
C MET A 105 2.56 -10.61 12.39
N PHE A 106 3.74 -11.16 12.08
CA PHE A 106 4.26 -11.13 10.71
C PHE A 106 3.35 -11.86 9.73
N PHE A 107 2.84 -13.04 10.10
CA PHE A 107 1.91 -13.78 9.26
C PHE A 107 0.63 -12.98 9.00
N VAL A 108 0.08 -12.32 10.01
CA VAL A 108 -1.10 -11.45 9.88
C VAL A 108 -0.81 -10.27 8.94
N ILE A 109 0.33 -9.60 9.11
CA ILE A 109 0.74 -8.48 8.24
C ILE A 109 0.87 -8.92 6.79
N ILE A 110 1.55 -10.05 6.54
CA ILE A 110 1.71 -10.62 5.19
C ILE A 110 0.34 -10.95 4.58
N THR A 111 -0.54 -11.56 5.37
CA THR A 111 -1.90 -11.93 4.92
C THR A 111 -2.70 -10.70 4.52
N PHE A 112 -2.72 -9.65 5.35
CA PHE A 112 -3.37 -8.38 5.03
C PHE A 112 -2.77 -7.74 3.77
N TYR A 113 -1.44 -7.80 3.62
CA TYR A 113 -0.76 -7.24 2.47
C TYR A 113 -1.14 -7.95 1.17
N VAL A 114 -1.12 -9.29 1.16
CA VAL A 114 -1.52 -10.11 0.00
C VAL A 114 -3.01 -9.92 -0.32
N ALA A 115 -3.88 -9.88 0.69
CA ALA A 115 -5.30 -9.62 0.51
C ALA A 115 -5.54 -8.23 -0.11
N PHE A 116 -4.80 -7.23 0.33
CA PHE A 116 -4.84 -5.89 -0.25
C PHE A 116 -4.37 -5.89 -1.71
N GLY A 117 -3.25 -6.55 -2.03
CA GLY A 117 -2.78 -6.69 -3.41
C GLY A 117 -3.80 -7.39 -4.32
N TYR A 118 -4.47 -8.42 -3.82
CA TYR A 118 -5.55 -9.11 -4.54
C TYR A 118 -6.75 -8.18 -4.76
N PHE A 119 -7.17 -7.43 -3.73
CA PHE A 119 -8.24 -6.45 -3.87
C PHE A 119 -7.90 -5.38 -4.92
N VAL A 120 -6.68 -4.86 -4.89
CA VAL A 120 -6.14 -3.91 -5.87
C VAL A 120 -6.15 -4.50 -7.28
N TYR A 121 -5.85 -5.78 -7.44
CA TYR A 121 -5.99 -6.46 -8.72
C TYR A 121 -7.45 -6.52 -9.22
N LEU A 122 -8.41 -6.73 -8.33
CA LEU A 122 -9.83 -6.77 -8.68
C LEU A 122 -10.41 -5.42 -9.09
N ILE A 123 -9.92 -4.31 -8.51
CA ILE A 123 -10.37 -2.96 -8.87
C ILE A 123 -9.70 -2.42 -10.14
N LYS A 124 -8.73 -3.12 -10.75
CA LYS A 124 -8.04 -2.65 -11.96
C LYS A 124 -9.03 -2.37 -13.11
N PRO A 125 -8.90 -1.26 -13.85
CA PRO A 125 -9.72 -1.00 -15.02
C PRO A 125 -9.42 -2.08 -16.07
N MET A 126 -10.37 -3.00 -16.24
CA MET A 126 -10.38 -3.87 -17.40
C MET A 126 -10.56 -2.99 -18.63
N LYS A 127 -9.66 -3.13 -19.62
CA LYS A 127 -9.87 -2.55 -20.95
C LYS A 127 -11.24 -3.01 -21.42
N ARG A 128 -12.23 -2.10 -21.42
CA ARG A 128 -13.34 -2.20 -22.36
C ARG A 128 -12.76 -1.73 -23.69
N GLN A 129 -12.31 -2.68 -24.49
CA GLN A 129 -12.54 -2.56 -25.93
C GLN A 129 -14.02 -2.78 -26.17
#